data_AF-A0A7W0XXJ2-F1
#
_entry.id   AF-A0A7W0XXJ2-F1
#
_cell.length_a   1.000
_cell.length_b   1.000
_cell.length_c   1.000
_cell.angle_alpha   90.00
_cell.angle_beta   90.00
_cell.angle_gamma   90.00
#
_symmetry.space_group_name_H-M   'P 1'
#
loop_
_entity.id
_entity.type
_entity.pdbx_description
1 polymer ?
#
loop_
_entity_poly.entity_id
_entity_poly.type
_entity_poly.pdbx_seq_one_letter_code
_entity_poly.pdbx_strand_id
1 'polypeptide(L)'
;MSVLVTRQRRRVLAIAATATTMAPAPLTSASAADPGFGYQGSAFGSSVTVLGTVESAPTAQISFGCGTPAGLDRTATSAGISVPPSLASTGVITTTGSTSASPIQSKTTAQVASVNVLGGLITANTLTSVSVSSKGSNGFATSAAGTTFVGLQVLGLPVLLGPAPNTRIDLPGVGFVILNEQSGSVTANSAALRVTSLRAKVTQANLLGFAIGTEVVIAQAFSQLTAPAGGFLGGFAYGTAAQV
;
A
#
# COMPACT_ATOMS: atom_id res chain seq x y z
N MET A 1 84.26 -34.70 -46.83
CA MET A 1 84.28 -35.86 -45.92
C MET A 1 83.86 -35.34 -44.54
N SER A 2 82.66 -35.69 -44.07
CA SER A 2 82.22 -35.90 -42.67
C SER A 2 82.68 -34.87 -41.61
N VAL A 3 81.87 -34.23 -40.76
CA VAL A 3 80.59 -34.55 -40.09
C VAL A 3 79.96 -33.23 -39.63
N LEU A 4 78.63 -33.14 -39.74
CA LEU A 4 77.76 -32.10 -39.19
C LEU A 4 77.65 -32.24 -37.66
N VAL A 5 77.95 -31.20 -36.88
CA VAL A 5 77.62 -31.14 -35.44
C VAL A 5 76.95 -29.81 -35.12
N THR A 6 75.61 -29.84 -35.08
CA THR A 6 74.75 -28.73 -34.68
C THR A 6 74.69 -28.65 -33.16
N ARG A 7 75.30 -27.61 -32.56
CA ARG A 7 75.22 -27.34 -31.11
C ARG A 7 73.87 -26.72 -30.74
N GLN A 8 73.00 -27.53 -30.13
CA GLN A 8 71.86 -27.04 -29.34
C GLN A 8 72.36 -26.24 -28.13
N ARG A 9 71.97 -24.96 -28.02
CA ARG A 9 71.98 -24.23 -26.75
C ARG A 9 70.55 -23.84 -26.40
N ARG A 10 70.02 -24.54 -25.38
CA ARG A 10 68.68 -24.43 -24.82
C ARG A 10 68.46 -23.01 -24.27
N ARG A 11 67.42 -22.33 -24.76
CA ARG A 11 66.90 -21.10 -24.16
C ARG A 11 66.07 -21.48 -22.94
N VAL A 12 66.49 -21.04 -21.76
CA VAL A 12 65.73 -21.17 -20.51
C VAL A 12 64.57 -20.18 -20.60
N LEU A 13 63.34 -20.71 -20.69
CA LEU A 13 62.12 -19.92 -20.66
C LEU A 13 61.71 -19.77 -19.19
N ALA A 14 61.88 -18.57 -18.64
CA ALA A 14 61.38 -18.24 -17.31
C ALA A 14 59.84 -18.17 -17.36
N ILE A 15 59.17 -19.11 -16.68
CA ILE A 15 57.72 -19.09 -16.49
C ILE A 15 57.45 -18.18 -15.30
N ALA A 16 56.93 -16.98 -15.57
CA ALA A 16 56.41 -16.09 -14.55
C ALA A 16 55.09 -16.67 -13.99
N ALA A 17 55.09 -17.10 -12.73
CA ALA A 17 53.89 -17.50 -12.02
C ALA A 17 53.10 -16.24 -11.62
N THR A 18 52.06 -15.91 -12.37
CA THR A 18 51.09 -14.88 -12.00
C THR A 18 50.12 -15.45 -10.96
N ALA A 19 50.33 -15.11 -9.69
CA ALA A 19 49.37 -15.34 -8.62
C ALA A 19 48.15 -14.44 -8.86
N THR A 20 47.06 -15.03 -9.35
CA THR A 20 45.76 -14.37 -9.47
C THR A 20 45.10 -14.38 -8.09
N THR A 21 45.07 -13.24 -7.42
CA THR A 21 44.28 -13.01 -6.23
C THR A 21 42.80 -13.03 -6.62
N MET A 22 42.09 -14.12 -6.32
CA MET A 22 40.63 -14.15 -6.39
C MET A 22 40.08 -13.13 -5.38
N ALA A 23 39.57 -12.01 -5.86
CA ALA A 23 38.75 -11.12 -5.05
C ALA A 23 37.51 -11.90 -4.58
N PRO A 24 37.15 -11.86 -3.29
CA PRO A 24 35.92 -12.47 -2.82
C PRO A 24 34.75 -11.78 -3.51
N ALA A 25 33.95 -12.56 -4.25
CA ALA A 25 32.67 -12.09 -4.76
C ALA A 25 31.82 -11.61 -3.57
N PRO A 26 31.09 -10.48 -3.68
CA PRO A 26 30.14 -10.09 -2.65
C PRO A 26 29.15 -11.22 -2.48
N LEU A 27 29.07 -11.77 -1.27
CA LEU A 27 28.01 -12.69 -0.88
C LEU A 27 26.70 -11.95 -1.08
N THR A 28 25.98 -12.24 -2.15
CA THR A 28 24.57 -11.85 -2.26
C THR A 28 23.89 -12.54 -1.10
N SER A 29 23.34 -11.75 -0.18
CA SER A 29 22.52 -12.28 0.90
C SER A 29 21.45 -13.14 0.27
N ALA A 30 21.45 -14.43 0.60
CA ALA A 30 20.34 -15.31 0.29
C ALA A 30 19.09 -14.62 0.85
N SER A 31 18.15 -14.26 -0.03
CA SER A 31 16.80 -13.92 0.38
C SER A 31 16.33 -15.09 1.26
N ALA A 32 16.08 -14.82 2.54
CA ALA A 32 15.53 -15.83 3.42
C ALA A 32 14.26 -16.36 2.74
N ALA A 33 14.24 -17.66 2.45
CA ALA A 33 13.05 -18.31 1.90
C ALA A 33 11.87 -17.95 2.82
N ASP A 34 10.85 -17.33 2.23
CA ASP A 34 9.63 -16.97 2.92
C ASP A 34 9.09 -18.23 3.63
N PRO A 35 8.85 -18.20 4.96
CA PRO A 35 8.39 -19.36 5.72
C PRO A 35 7.01 -19.90 5.27
N GLY A 36 6.42 -19.33 4.22
CA GLY A 36 5.09 -19.64 3.72
C GLY A 36 4.03 -18.70 4.26
N PHE A 37 4.41 -17.49 4.72
CA PHE A 37 3.44 -16.54 5.26
C PHE A 37 2.45 -16.09 4.20
N GLY A 38 1.21 -15.86 4.62
CA GLY A 38 0.16 -15.35 3.76
C GLY A 38 0.13 -13.84 3.75
N TYR A 39 0.66 -13.21 2.71
CA TYR A 39 0.65 -11.75 2.57
C TYR A 39 -0.58 -11.26 1.82
N GLN A 40 -1.34 -10.35 2.42
CA GLN A 40 -2.52 -9.77 1.80
C GLN A 40 -2.52 -8.26 1.97
N GLY A 41 -3.06 -7.56 0.99
CA GLY A 41 -3.22 -6.14 1.08
C GLY A 41 -4.01 -5.55 -0.08
N SER A 42 -4.64 -4.42 0.19
CA SER A 42 -5.31 -3.61 -0.82
C SER A 42 -5.23 -2.15 -0.43
N ALA A 43 -5.09 -1.27 -1.40
CA ALA A 43 -5.19 0.17 -1.19
C ALA A 43 -5.84 0.86 -2.37
N PHE A 44 -6.56 1.94 -2.11
CA PHE A 44 -7.15 2.79 -3.14
C PHE A 44 -7.22 4.24 -2.65
N GLY A 45 -7.25 5.17 -3.59
CA GLY A 45 -7.29 6.60 -3.27
C GLY A 45 -8.68 7.13 -2.97
N SER A 46 -9.67 6.76 -3.78
CA SER A 46 -11.03 7.27 -3.61
C SER A 46 -12.07 6.29 -4.13
N SER A 47 -13.22 6.28 -3.47
CA SER A 47 -14.45 5.68 -3.97
C SER A 47 -15.66 6.47 -3.47
N VAL A 48 -16.71 6.49 -4.28
CA VAL A 48 -17.98 7.15 -4.01
C VAL A 48 -19.09 6.14 -4.22
N THR A 49 -19.98 6.03 -3.24
CA THR A 49 -21.22 5.24 -3.36
C THR A 49 -22.40 6.18 -3.21
N VAL A 50 -23.39 6.09 -4.10
CA VAL A 50 -24.62 6.90 -4.08
C VAL A 50 -25.81 5.96 -3.93
N LEU A 51 -26.70 6.27 -2.97
CA LEU A 51 -27.91 5.48 -2.68
C LEU A 51 -27.65 3.99 -2.41
N GLY A 52 -26.43 3.63 -1.99
CA GLY A 52 -26.00 2.23 -1.82
C GLY A 52 -26.06 1.37 -3.09
N THR A 53 -26.29 1.96 -4.27
CA THR A 53 -26.58 1.23 -5.52
C THR A 53 -25.58 1.57 -6.63
N VAL A 54 -25.10 2.82 -6.66
CA VAL A 54 -24.13 3.28 -7.67
C VAL A 54 -22.79 3.49 -6.99
N GLU A 55 -21.84 2.60 -7.25
CA GLU A 55 -20.47 2.69 -6.72
C GLU A 55 -19.50 3.02 -7.85
N SER A 56 -18.65 4.02 -7.64
CA SER A 56 -17.54 4.32 -8.54
C SER A 56 -16.43 3.28 -8.38
N ALA A 57 -15.76 2.92 -9.47
CA ALA A 57 -14.55 2.11 -9.38
C ALA A 57 -13.47 2.79 -8.50
N PRO A 58 -12.78 2.05 -7.61
CA PRO A 58 -11.72 2.63 -6.79
C PRO A 58 -10.55 3.16 -7.62
N THR A 59 -10.05 4.33 -7.26
CA THR A 59 -8.96 4.99 -8.01
C THR A 59 -7.58 4.51 -7.57
N ALA A 60 -6.64 4.42 -8.50
CA ALA A 60 -5.28 3.94 -8.28
C ALA A 60 -5.25 2.68 -7.39
N GLN A 61 -6.12 1.71 -7.70
CA GLN A 61 -6.27 0.55 -6.85
C GLN A 61 -5.09 -0.40 -6.98
N ILE A 62 -4.60 -0.90 -5.85
CA ILE A 62 -3.74 -2.08 -5.79
C ILE A 62 -4.41 -3.16 -4.95
N SER A 63 -4.11 -4.41 -5.28
CA SER A 63 -4.42 -5.56 -4.43
C SER A 63 -3.41 -6.69 -4.62
N PHE A 64 -3.22 -7.47 -3.57
CA PHE A 64 -2.46 -8.71 -3.58
C PHE A 64 -3.04 -9.66 -2.52
N GLY A 65 -3.10 -10.95 -2.88
CA GLY A 65 -3.78 -12.00 -2.11
C GLY A 65 -2.79 -12.93 -1.39
N CYS A 66 -3.31 -13.82 -0.54
CA CYS A 66 -2.52 -14.59 0.43
C CYS A 66 -1.39 -15.44 -0.16
N GLY A 67 -1.46 -15.86 -1.43
CA GLY A 67 -0.37 -16.55 -2.13
C GLY A 67 0.78 -15.64 -2.61
N THR A 68 0.76 -14.35 -2.27
CA THR A 68 1.81 -13.40 -2.67
C THR A 68 3.10 -13.70 -1.92
N PRO A 69 4.23 -13.94 -2.62
CA PRO A 69 5.51 -14.16 -1.95
C PRO A 69 6.04 -12.84 -1.35
N ALA A 70 6.89 -12.96 -0.33
CA ALA A 70 7.68 -11.83 0.15
C ALA A 70 8.53 -11.18 -0.97
N GLY A 71 8.80 -9.88 -0.84
CA GLY A 71 9.56 -9.10 -1.82
C GLY A 71 8.70 -8.42 -2.88
N LEU A 72 7.37 -8.50 -2.78
CA LEU A 72 6.48 -7.69 -3.59
C LEU A 72 6.73 -6.19 -3.32
N ASP A 73 6.79 -5.41 -4.39
CA ASP A 73 6.62 -3.96 -4.37
C ASP A 73 5.73 -3.56 -5.56
N ARG A 74 4.61 -2.89 -5.27
CA ARG A 74 3.65 -2.42 -6.28
C ARG A 74 3.29 -0.99 -5.99
N THR A 75 3.19 -0.21 -7.06
CA THR A 75 2.71 1.17 -7.03
C THR A 75 1.64 1.34 -8.10
N ALA A 76 0.54 1.99 -7.76
CA ALA A 76 -0.40 2.51 -8.74
C ALA A 76 -0.56 4.01 -8.52
N THR A 77 -0.60 4.75 -9.62
CA THR A 77 -0.86 6.19 -9.60
C THR A 77 -2.05 6.50 -10.48
N SER A 78 -2.82 7.51 -10.09
CA SER A 78 -3.82 8.11 -10.97
C SER A 78 -3.73 9.62 -10.89
N ALA A 79 -4.14 10.27 -11.97
CA ALA A 79 -4.48 11.68 -11.90
C ALA A 79 -5.61 11.89 -10.89
N GLY A 80 -5.80 13.16 -10.52
CA GLY A 80 -6.94 13.56 -9.71
C GLY A 80 -8.27 13.19 -10.36
N ILE A 81 -9.23 12.83 -9.52
CA ILE A 81 -10.60 12.59 -9.97
C ILE A 81 -11.48 13.80 -9.70
N SER A 82 -12.53 13.91 -10.51
CA SER A 82 -13.65 14.80 -10.24
C SER A 82 -14.93 14.04 -10.55
N VAL A 83 -15.61 13.60 -9.50
CA VAL A 83 -16.89 12.87 -9.55
C VAL A 83 -17.93 13.84 -9.02
N PRO A 84 -18.98 14.18 -9.81
CA PRO A 84 -19.52 15.54 -9.96
C PRO A 84 -18.87 16.56 -9.03
N PRO A 85 -18.07 17.54 -9.50
CA PRO A 85 -17.08 18.27 -8.68
C PRO A 85 -17.53 18.77 -7.30
N SER A 86 -18.82 19.02 -7.10
CA SER A 86 -19.42 19.32 -5.81
C SER A 86 -19.35 18.15 -4.79
N LEU A 87 -19.35 16.88 -5.20
CA LEU A 87 -19.35 15.73 -4.30
C LEU A 87 -17.93 15.34 -3.87
N ALA A 88 -17.04 15.07 -4.82
CA ALA A 88 -15.66 14.69 -4.50
C ALA A 88 -14.70 15.07 -5.63
N SER A 89 -13.62 15.75 -5.27
CA SER A 89 -12.49 16.04 -6.13
C SER A 89 -11.19 15.77 -5.40
N THR A 90 -10.21 15.22 -6.11
CA THR A 90 -8.86 15.01 -5.59
C THR A 90 -7.82 15.47 -6.58
N GLY A 91 -6.60 15.71 -6.11
CA GLY A 91 -5.38 15.74 -6.92
C GLY A 91 -4.79 14.36 -7.10
N VAL A 92 -3.48 14.30 -7.38
CA VAL A 92 -2.73 13.06 -7.62
C VAL A 92 -2.96 12.06 -6.50
N ILE A 93 -3.14 10.81 -6.92
CA ILE A 93 -3.32 9.66 -6.04
C ILE A 93 -2.16 8.70 -6.26
N THR A 94 -1.56 8.26 -5.17
CA THR A 94 -0.51 7.24 -5.18
C THR A 94 -0.85 6.18 -4.15
N THR A 95 -0.90 4.92 -4.56
CA THR A 95 -1.02 3.79 -3.65
C THR A 95 0.17 2.87 -3.80
N THR A 96 0.62 2.29 -2.69
CA THR A 96 1.74 1.35 -2.68
C THR A 96 1.43 0.14 -1.82
N GLY A 97 1.99 -1.00 -2.21
CA GLY A 97 1.82 -2.27 -1.52
C GLY A 97 3.13 -3.03 -1.55
N SER A 98 3.62 -3.42 -0.38
CA SER A 98 4.86 -4.15 -0.27
C SER A 98 4.79 -5.28 0.74
N THR A 99 5.62 -6.29 0.51
CA THR A 99 5.76 -7.45 1.39
C THR A 99 7.23 -7.71 1.67
N SER A 100 7.55 -8.15 2.88
CA SER A 100 8.92 -8.48 3.28
C SER A 100 8.94 -9.73 4.14
N ALA A 101 10.01 -10.53 4.01
CA ALA A 101 10.31 -11.68 4.87
C ALA A 101 11.26 -11.32 6.03
N SER A 102 11.91 -10.15 5.97
CA SER A 102 12.84 -9.68 7.00
C SER A 102 12.85 -8.15 7.07
N PRO A 103 12.08 -7.52 7.98
CA PRO A 103 11.11 -8.15 8.89
C PRO A 103 9.90 -8.73 8.14
N ILE A 104 9.22 -9.72 8.73
CA ILE A 104 8.00 -10.31 8.15
C ILE A 104 6.87 -9.28 8.22
N GLN A 105 6.45 -8.77 7.06
CA GLN A 105 5.53 -7.64 6.98
C GLN A 105 4.71 -7.62 5.68
N SER A 106 3.41 -7.32 5.79
CA SER A 106 2.58 -6.78 4.72
C SER A 106 2.29 -5.31 5.00
N LYS A 107 2.51 -4.44 4.01
CA LYS A 107 2.30 -3.00 4.12
C LYS A 107 1.54 -2.47 2.93
N THR A 108 0.57 -1.61 3.18
CA THR A 108 -0.07 -0.81 2.13
C THR A 108 -0.15 0.66 2.53
N THR A 109 -0.10 1.52 1.52
CA THR A 109 -0.22 2.97 1.67
C THR A 109 -1.19 3.51 0.62
N ALA A 110 -2.03 4.46 1.01
CA ALA A 110 -2.82 5.27 0.10
C ALA A 110 -2.56 6.75 0.41
N GLN A 111 -2.05 7.49 -0.56
CA GLN A 111 -1.81 8.92 -0.48
C GLN A 111 -2.66 9.64 -1.52
N VAL A 112 -3.34 10.69 -1.09
CA VAL A 112 -4.22 11.50 -1.93
C VAL A 112 -3.93 12.97 -1.68
N ALA A 113 -3.60 13.70 -2.74
CA ALA A 113 -3.39 15.14 -2.69
C ALA A 113 -4.68 15.92 -2.98
N SER A 114 -4.71 17.20 -2.62
CA SER A 114 -5.74 18.20 -2.98
C SER A 114 -7.17 17.68 -2.83
N VAL A 115 -7.50 17.19 -1.63
CA VAL A 115 -8.81 16.60 -1.31
C VAL A 115 -9.86 17.70 -1.11
N ASN A 116 -10.99 17.57 -1.80
CA ASN A 116 -12.20 18.35 -1.58
C ASN A 116 -13.41 17.41 -1.62
N VAL A 117 -14.19 17.38 -0.54
CA VAL A 117 -15.33 16.47 -0.38
C VAL A 117 -16.54 17.28 0.10
N LEU A 118 -17.72 16.93 -0.42
CA LEU A 118 -19.02 17.53 -0.11
C LEU A 118 -19.00 19.06 -0.26
N GLY A 119 -18.51 19.56 -1.40
CA GLY A 119 -18.59 20.98 -1.76
C GLY A 119 -17.64 21.85 -0.95
N GLY A 120 -16.53 21.28 -0.49
CA GLY A 120 -15.56 21.96 0.37
C GLY A 120 -15.90 21.91 1.86
N LEU A 121 -16.93 21.19 2.28
CA LEU A 121 -17.17 20.95 3.72
C LEU A 121 -15.98 20.24 4.37
N ILE A 122 -15.27 19.41 3.62
CA ILE A 122 -14.03 18.78 4.07
C ILE A 122 -12.96 19.00 3.00
N THR A 123 -11.83 19.58 3.39
CA THR A 123 -10.68 19.78 2.51
C THR A 123 -9.39 19.31 3.18
N ALA A 124 -8.41 18.88 2.39
CA ALA A 124 -7.07 18.60 2.87
C ALA A 124 -6.04 18.77 1.76
N ASN A 125 -4.83 19.20 2.09
CA ASN A 125 -3.72 19.24 1.13
C ASN A 125 -3.25 17.83 0.78
N THR A 126 -3.05 17.00 1.80
CA THR A 126 -2.65 15.60 1.62
C THR A 126 -3.22 14.73 2.73
N LEU A 127 -3.84 13.62 2.34
CA LEU A 127 -4.21 12.53 3.24
C LEU A 127 -3.33 11.33 2.93
N THR A 128 -2.74 10.72 3.96
CA THR A 128 -2.00 9.47 3.84
C THR A 128 -2.56 8.46 4.83
N SER A 129 -2.95 7.29 4.35
CA SER A 129 -3.28 6.12 5.17
C SER A 129 -2.20 5.07 5.01
N VAL A 130 -1.70 4.56 6.15
CA VAL A 130 -0.73 3.45 6.18
C VAL A 130 -1.32 2.32 7.00
N SER A 131 -1.30 1.12 6.45
CA SER A 131 -1.63 -0.10 7.17
C SER A 131 -0.45 -1.07 7.10
N VAL A 132 -0.03 -1.55 8.26
CA VAL A 132 1.05 -2.53 8.41
C VAL A 132 0.55 -3.68 9.26
N SER A 133 0.75 -4.91 8.77
CA SER A 133 0.59 -6.15 9.52
C SER A 133 1.92 -6.89 9.52
N SER A 134 2.43 -7.26 10.69
CA SER A 134 3.77 -7.83 10.83
C SER A 134 3.82 -9.00 11.82
N LYS A 135 4.88 -9.79 11.73
CA LYS A 135 5.23 -10.82 12.72
C LYS A 135 6.61 -10.54 13.28
N GLY A 136 6.67 -10.25 14.58
CA GLY A 136 7.92 -10.10 15.33
C GLY A 136 8.12 -11.23 16.34
N SER A 137 9.13 -11.08 17.20
CA SER A 137 9.39 -11.98 18.34
C SER A 137 8.18 -12.07 19.29
N ASN A 138 7.49 -10.95 19.52
CA ASN A 138 6.35 -10.84 20.43
C ASN A 138 5.01 -11.33 19.84
N GLY A 139 5.01 -11.89 18.63
CA GLY A 139 3.78 -12.32 17.96
C GLY A 139 3.42 -11.46 16.76
N PHE A 140 2.17 -11.62 16.31
CA PHE A 140 1.58 -10.80 15.26
C PHE A 140 1.28 -9.39 15.80
N ALA A 141 1.40 -8.38 14.94
CA ALA A 141 1.13 -7.00 15.31
C ALA A 141 0.59 -6.22 14.10
N THR A 142 -0.10 -5.12 14.40
CA THR A 142 -0.58 -4.16 13.41
C THR A 142 -0.11 -2.76 13.76
N SER A 143 0.10 -1.91 12.75
CA SER A 143 0.47 -0.51 12.95
C SER A 143 -0.10 0.39 11.87
N ALA A 144 -0.65 1.53 12.29
CA ALA A 144 -1.08 2.63 11.42
C ALA A 144 -0.04 3.75 11.31
N ALA A 145 1.18 3.54 11.84
CA ALA A 145 2.23 4.55 11.85
C ALA A 145 2.57 5.02 10.43
N GLY A 146 2.64 6.34 10.24
CA GLY A 146 2.78 6.98 8.92
C GLY A 146 1.47 7.49 8.33
N THR A 147 0.33 7.22 8.96
CA THR A 147 -0.95 7.88 8.63
C THR A 147 -0.87 9.37 8.99
N THR A 148 -1.13 10.26 8.03
CA THR A 148 -0.98 11.71 8.19
C THR A 148 -2.12 12.50 7.56
N PHE A 149 -2.36 13.68 8.11
CA PHE A 149 -3.39 14.62 7.71
C PHE A 149 -2.76 16.00 7.58
N VAL A 150 -2.55 16.46 6.35
CA VAL A 150 -1.88 17.75 6.08
C VAL A 150 -2.92 18.75 5.60
N GLY A 151 -3.03 19.88 6.30
CA GLY A 151 -3.96 20.96 5.96
C GLY A 151 -5.43 20.55 5.98
N LEU A 152 -5.79 19.57 6.83
CA LEU A 152 -7.18 19.13 6.98
C LEU A 152 -8.05 20.25 7.57
N GLN A 153 -9.18 20.51 6.93
CA GLN A 153 -10.23 21.39 7.42
C GLN A 153 -11.57 20.68 7.33
N VAL A 154 -12.38 20.84 8.37
CA VAL A 154 -13.76 20.34 8.42
C VAL A 154 -14.67 21.49 8.83
N LEU A 155 -15.70 21.76 8.02
CA LEU A 155 -16.57 22.94 8.16
C LEU A 155 -15.79 24.27 8.15
N GLY A 156 -14.69 24.32 7.38
CA GLY A 156 -13.78 25.47 7.31
C GLY A 156 -12.90 25.66 8.55
N LEU A 157 -13.00 24.79 9.56
CA LEU A 157 -12.16 24.83 10.75
C LEU A 157 -10.94 23.91 10.58
N PRO A 158 -9.72 24.41 10.81
CA PRO A 158 -8.52 23.58 10.69
C PRO A 158 -8.44 22.53 11.80
N VAL A 159 -8.09 21.30 11.43
CA VAL A 159 -7.77 20.21 12.35
C VAL A 159 -6.25 20.20 12.52
N LEU A 160 -5.75 20.85 13.57
CA LEU A 160 -4.33 21.19 13.74
C LEU A 160 -3.43 20.00 14.11
N LEU A 161 -4.01 18.94 14.67
CA LEU A 161 -3.29 17.72 15.04
C LEU A 161 -3.88 16.53 14.28
N GLY A 162 -3.08 15.49 14.07
CA GLY A 162 -3.57 14.25 13.50
C GLY A 162 -4.75 13.72 14.34
N PRO A 163 -5.95 13.54 13.75
CA PRO A 163 -7.12 13.05 14.48
C PRO A 163 -6.82 11.69 15.11
N ALA A 164 -7.29 11.49 16.34
CA ALA A 164 -7.22 10.19 17.00
C ALA A 164 -7.96 9.12 16.18
N PRO A 165 -7.61 7.83 16.31
CA PRO A 165 -8.32 6.76 15.61
C PRO A 165 -9.84 6.84 15.82
N ASN A 166 -10.60 6.69 14.74
CA ASN A 166 -12.07 6.73 14.70
C ASN A 166 -12.68 8.06 15.18
N THR A 167 -12.02 9.19 14.92
CA THR A 167 -12.56 10.51 15.25
C THR A 167 -13.76 10.83 14.37
N ARG A 168 -14.94 11.00 14.98
CA ARG A 168 -16.15 11.42 14.28
C ARG A 168 -16.38 12.91 14.44
N ILE A 169 -16.71 13.59 13.34
CA ILE A 169 -17.17 14.98 13.32
C ILE A 169 -18.51 15.03 12.60
N ASP A 170 -19.53 15.56 13.26
CA ASP A 170 -20.84 15.76 12.63
C ASP A 170 -20.79 16.97 11.69
N LEU A 171 -21.51 16.86 10.57
CA LEU A 171 -21.63 17.87 9.52
C LEU A 171 -23.08 18.38 9.53
N PRO A 172 -23.38 19.49 10.23
CA PRO A 172 -24.74 19.99 10.38
C PRO A 172 -25.45 20.14 9.03
N GLY A 173 -26.66 19.58 8.93
CA GLY A 173 -27.46 19.62 7.70
C GLY A 173 -26.99 18.71 6.57
N VAL A 174 -26.04 17.79 6.82
CA VAL A 174 -25.55 16.82 5.82
C VAL A 174 -25.44 15.41 6.40
N GLY A 175 -24.73 15.23 7.50
CA GLY A 175 -24.43 13.91 8.06
C GLY A 175 -23.20 13.95 8.96
N PHE A 176 -22.17 13.15 8.65
CA PHE A 176 -20.93 13.12 9.44
C PHE A 176 -19.73 12.67 8.62
N VAL A 177 -18.53 12.89 9.16
CA VAL A 177 -17.27 12.32 8.70
C VAL A 177 -16.59 11.55 9.82
N ILE A 178 -16.01 10.40 9.48
CA ILE A 178 -15.08 9.66 10.34
C ILE A 178 -13.68 9.87 9.77
N LEU A 179 -12.79 10.39 10.59
CA LEU A 179 -11.38 10.61 10.31
C LEU A 179 -10.55 9.53 10.98
N ASN A 180 -9.47 9.12 10.31
CA ASN A 180 -8.55 8.10 10.80
C ASN A 180 -9.30 6.84 11.27
N GLU A 181 -10.24 6.37 10.47
CA GLU A 181 -11.01 5.17 10.79
C GLU A 181 -10.06 3.97 10.77
N GLN A 182 -9.98 3.26 11.90
CA GLN A 182 -9.10 2.10 12.06
C GLN A 182 -9.91 0.93 12.57
N SER A 183 -9.82 -0.20 11.85
CA SER A 183 -10.37 -1.48 12.25
C SER A 183 -9.35 -2.57 11.99
N GLY A 184 -9.12 -3.43 12.98
CA GLY A 184 -8.11 -4.47 12.87
C GLY A 184 -8.34 -5.61 13.85
N SER A 185 -7.61 -6.69 13.63
CA SER A 185 -7.62 -7.88 14.47
C SER A 185 -6.22 -8.46 14.53
N VAL A 186 -5.82 -8.89 15.72
CA VAL A 186 -4.57 -9.62 15.96
C VAL A 186 -4.95 -10.89 16.70
N THR A 187 -4.52 -12.03 16.14
CA THR A 187 -4.69 -13.36 16.71
C THR A 187 -3.33 -14.05 16.81
N ALA A 188 -3.30 -15.27 17.35
CA ALA A 188 -2.08 -16.08 17.37
C ALA A 188 -1.55 -16.42 15.97
N ASN A 189 -2.40 -16.38 14.94
CA ASN A 189 -2.09 -16.85 13.59
C ASN A 189 -2.25 -15.76 12.51
N SER A 190 -2.70 -14.56 12.86
CA SER A 190 -2.92 -13.49 11.89
C SER A 190 -2.89 -12.10 12.49
N ALA A 191 -2.55 -11.12 11.66
CA ALA A 191 -2.77 -9.70 11.90
C ALA A 191 -3.45 -9.11 10.68
N ALA A 192 -4.45 -8.26 10.89
CA ALA A 192 -5.10 -7.51 9.82
C ALA A 192 -5.44 -6.10 10.31
N LEU A 193 -5.24 -5.11 9.46
CA LEU A 193 -5.56 -3.72 9.76
C LEU A 193 -6.09 -3.03 8.50
N ARG A 194 -7.20 -2.32 8.65
CA ARG A 194 -7.73 -1.35 7.69
C ARG A 194 -7.62 0.03 8.30
N VAL A 195 -7.07 0.96 7.55
CA VAL A 195 -6.98 2.38 7.88
C VAL A 195 -7.60 3.17 6.74
N THR A 196 -8.53 4.04 7.07
CA THR A 196 -9.17 4.97 6.14
C THR A 196 -8.96 6.38 6.66
N SER A 197 -8.36 7.27 5.88
CA SER A 197 -8.13 8.64 6.33
C SER A 197 -9.44 9.38 6.51
N LEU A 198 -10.36 9.29 5.54
CA LEU A 198 -11.62 10.03 5.54
C LEU A 198 -12.75 9.15 5.00
N ARG A 199 -13.82 9.01 5.78
CA ARG A 199 -15.10 8.42 5.35
C ARG A 199 -16.22 9.41 5.67
N ALA A 200 -16.80 10.03 4.65
CA ALA A 200 -17.93 10.94 4.81
C ALA A 200 -19.24 10.23 4.45
N LYS A 201 -20.29 10.44 5.25
CA LYS A 201 -21.62 9.88 5.04
C LYS A 201 -22.68 10.96 5.07
N VAL A 202 -23.49 11.01 4.02
CA VAL A 202 -24.68 11.84 3.94
C VAL A 202 -25.83 11.06 4.55
N THR A 203 -26.34 11.51 5.69
CA THR A 203 -27.43 10.85 6.41
C THR A 203 -28.69 11.71 6.52
N GLN A 204 -28.64 12.95 6.02
CA GLN A 204 -29.73 13.91 6.10
C GLN A 204 -29.99 14.52 4.72
N ALA A 205 -31.24 14.94 4.49
CA ALA A 205 -31.55 15.82 3.37
C ALA A 205 -30.74 17.10 3.52
N ASN A 206 -30.11 17.54 2.44
CA ASN A 206 -29.14 18.62 2.46
C ASN A 206 -29.37 19.57 1.28
N LEU A 207 -29.00 20.83 1.48
CA LEU A 207 -29.12 21.88 0.45
C LEU A 207 -28.13 21.70 -0.69
N LEU A 208 -27.15 20.80 -0.54
CA LEU A 208 -26.14 20.48 -1.56
C LEU A 208 -26.68 19.50 -2.62
N GLY A 209 -27.87 18.94 -2.42
CA GLY A 209 -28.52 18.03 -3.36
C GLY A 209 -27.95 16.61 -3.37
N PHE A 210 -27.09 16.25 -2.41
CA PHE A 210 -26.58 14.88 -2.31
C PHE A 210 -27.64 13.94 -1.75
N ALA A 211 -27.76 12.77 -2.35
CA ALA A 211 -28.70 11.76 -1.89
C ALA A 211 -28.33 11.24 -0.48
N ILE A 212 -29.34 10.96 0.34
CA ILE A 212 -29.14 10.26 1.61
C ILE A 212 -28.58 8.86 1.31
N GLY A 213 -27.59 8.43 2.09
CA GLY A 213 -26.83 7.19 1.84
C GLY A 213 -25.66 7.37 0.88
N THR A 214 -25.37 8.59 0.43
CA THR A 214 -24.12 8.89 -0.26
C THR A 214 -22.94 8.72 0.71
N GLU A 215 -21.93 7.98 0.29
CA GLU A 215 -20.70 7.72 1.03
C GLU A 215 -19.49 8.05 0.15
N VAL A 216 -18.52 8.75 0.73
CA VAL A 216 -17.24 9.09 0.09
C VAL A 216 -16.11 8.56 0.96
N VAL A 217 -15.25 7.73 0.39
CA VAL A 217 -14.08 7.15 1.06
C VAL A 217 -12.82 7.68 0.39
N ILE A 218 -11.92 8.28 1.16
CA ILE A 218 -10.64 8.80 0.67
C ILE A 218 -9.48 8.17 1.46
N ALA A 219 -8.46 7.74 0.71
CA ALA A 219 -7.23 7.11 1.15
C ALA A 219 -7.51 5.92 2.08
N GLN A 220 -7.76 4.74 1.50
CA GLN A 220 -7.90 3.51 2.27
C GLN A 220 -6.70 2.59 2.04
N ALA A 221 -6.11 2.10 3.13
CA ALA A 221 -5.07 1.09 3.15
C ALA A 221 -5.50 -0.11 4.00
N PHE A 222 -5.34 -1.31 3.45
CA PHE A 222 -5.58 -2.57 4.15
C PHE A 222 -4.35 -3.47 4.02
N SER A 223 -3.93 -4.05 5.13
CA SER A 223 -2.89 -5.07 5.17
C SER A 223 -3.38 -6.24 6.01
N GLN A 224 -2.95 -7.43 5.64
CA GLN A 224 -3.11 -8.62 6.45
C GLN A 224 -1.90 -9.53 6.27
N LEU A 225 -1.54 -10.20 7.35
CA LEU A 225 -0.50 -11.20 7.41
C LEU A 225 -1.07 -12.43 8.13
N THR A 226 -0.88 -13.61 7.54
CA THR A 226 -1.34 -14.88 8.11
C THR A 226 -0.13 -15.81 8.29
N ALA A 227 -0.15 -16.60 9.36
CA ALA A 227 0.87 -17.59 9.64
C ALA A 227 1.04 -18.58 8.48
N PRO A 228 2.21 -19.24 8.37
CA PRO A 228 2.44 -20.26 7.37
C PRO A 228 1.37 -21.35 7.33
N ALA A 229 0.97 -21.72 6.12
CA ALA A 229 0.05 -22.81 5.85
C ALA A 229 0.61 -23.70 4.73
N GLY A 230 0.15 -24.95 4.64
CA GLY A 230 0.55 -25.89 3.57
C GLY A 230 0.12 -25.47 2.16
N GLY A 231 -0.65 -24.39 2.05
CA GLY A 231 -1.07 -23.74 0.81
C GLY A 231 -2.15 -22.70 1.10
N PHE A 232 -2.28 -21.71 0.22
CA PHE A 232 -3.37 -20.75 0.24
C PHE A 232 -4.31 -21.04 -0.93
N LEU A 233 -5.61 -21.21 -0.63
CA LEU A 233 -6.64 -21.28 -1.65
C LEU A 233 -7.20 -19.88 -1.87
N GLY A 234 -7.14 -19.40 -3.11
CA GLY A 234 -7.72 -18.14 -3.54
C GLY A 234 -8.54 -18.33 -4.79
N GLY A 235 -9.55 -17.48 -4.98
CA GLY A 235 -10.38 -17.46 -6.17
C GLY A 235 -11.01 -16.09 -6.35
N PHE A 236 -11.17 -15.67 -7.60
CA PHE A 236 -11.98 -14.52 -7.95
C PHE A 236 -13.26 -15.02 -8.60
N ALA A 237 -14.40 -14.47 -8.20
CA ALA A 237 -15.67 -14.66 -8.89
C ALA A 237 -16.14 -13.29 -9.37
N TYR A 238 -16.54 -13.19 -10.65
CA TYR A 238 -17.08 -11.96 -11.23
C TYR A 238 -18.46 -12.26 -11.82
N GLY A 239 -19.46 -11.45 -11.48
CA GLY A 239 -20.75 -11.45 -12.19
C GLY A 239 -20.65 -10.73 -13.54
N THR A 240 -19.80 -9.71 -13.64
CA THR A 240 -19.42 -8.98 -14.85
C THR A 240 -18.03 -8.37 -14.65
N ALA A 241 -17.19 -8.38 -15.68
CA ALA A 241 -15.89 -7.73 -15.70
C ALA A 241 -15.76 -6.88 -16.97
N ALA A 242 -15.31 -5.62 -16.82
CA ALA A 242 -14.94 -4.76 -17.93
C ALA A 242 -13.51 -4.29 -17.69
N GLN A 243 -12.62 -4.53 -18.66
CA GLN A 243 -11.28 -3.95 -18.71
C GLN A 243 -11.24 -3.01 -19.91
N VAL A 244 -10.64 -1.83 -19.71
CA VAL A 244 -10.39 -0.86 -20.78
C VAL A 244 -9.05 -1.17 -21.43
#